data_AF-A0A0M4MFG9-F1
#
_entry.id   AF-A0A0M4MFG9-F1
#
_cell.length_a   1.000
_cell.length_b   1.000
_cell.length_c   1.000
_cell.angle_alpha   90.00
_cell.angle_beta   90.00
_cell.angle_gamma   90.00
#
_symmetry.space_group_name_H-M   'P 1'
#
loop_
_entity.id
_entity.type
_entity.pdbx_description
1 polymer ?
#
loop_
_entity_poly.entity_id
_entity_poly.type
_entity_poly.pdbx_seq_one_letter_code
_entity_poly.pdbx_strand_id
1 'polypeptide(L)'
;MMPERENGKMGKIVKWVKDNGLAFAREMAGRHDADMSNEGASRQFRRDMERATAAFAELGADKQKMYELLRKWFGVDSMEEADSYIRDGAQFEYPMTLLEEYLKHEGYETMDIIRFKRDHNVAERLRRDPSLSSLTPEQLKQRMEQNK
;
A
#
# COMPACT_ATOMS: atom_id res chain seq x y z
N MET A 1 41.09 -20.06 -50.23
CA MET A 1 40.75 -18.73 -49.69
C MET A 1 39.24 -18.69 -49.50
N MET A 2 38.77 -18.78 -48.25
CA MET A 2 37.34 -18.75 -47.93
C MET A 2 36.87 -17.29 -47.97
N PRO A 3 35.71 -16.96 -48.59
CA PRO A 3 35.16 -15.61 -48.47
C PRO A 3 34.43 -15.48 -47.13
N GLU A 4 34.86 -14.52 -46.32
CA GLU A 4 34.14 -14.04 -45.15
C GLU A 4 32.72 -13.64 -45.54
N ARG A 5 31.72 -14.35 -45.01
CA ARG A 5 30.31 -13.99 -45.14
C ARG A 5 29.76 -13.56 -43.78
N GLU A 6 29.98 -12.31 -43.40
CA GLU A 6 29.19 -11.67 -42.34
C GLU A 6 28.88 -10.21 -42.68
N ASN A 7 28.06 -9.99 -43.72
CA ASN A 7 27.39 -8.70 -43.94
C ASN A 7 25.86 -8.88 -44.02
N GLY A 8 25.32 -9.68 -43.10
CA GLY A 8 23.87 -9.77 -42.86
C GLY A 8 23.39 -8.67 -41.90
N LYS A 9 22.06 -8.45 -41.83
CA LYS A 9 21.38 -7.55 -40.86
C LYS A 9 21.96 -7.65 -39.44
N MET A 10 22.40 -8.84 -39.03
CA MET A 10 23.03 -9.12 -37.75
C MET A 10 24.36 -8.38 -37.53
N GLY A 11 25.22 -8.25 -38.55
CA GLY A 11 26.51 -7.55 -38.44
C GLY A 11 26.36 -6.03 -38.24
N LYS A 12 25.30 -5.44 -38.83
CA LYS A 12 24.97 -4.02 -38.62
C LYS A 12 24.45 -3.75 -37.20
N ILE A 13 23.67 -4.67 -36.65
CA ILE A 13 23.16 -4.57 -35.26
C ILE A 13 24.33 -4.71 -34.28
N VAL A 14 25.22 -5.69 -34.50
CA VAL A 14 26.42 -5.88 -33.65
C VAL A 14 27.35 -4.66 -33.70
N LYS A 15 27.57 -4.08 -34.87
CA LYS A 15 28.36 -2.85 -35.02
C LYS A 15 27.68 -1.66 -34.32
N TRP A 16 26.38 -1.47 -34.50
CA TRP A 16 25.63 -0.40 -33.83
C TRP A 16 25.68 -0.54 -32.30
N VAL A 17 25.54 -1.76 -31.76
CA VAL A 17 25.67 -2.03 -30.31
C VAL A 17 27.10 -1.79 -29.81
N LYS A 18 28.13 -2.11 -30.58
CA LYS A 18 29.52 -1.79 -30.21
C LYS A 18 29.77 -0.28 -30.20
N ASP A 19 29.24 0.43 -31.19
CA ASP A 19 29.46 1.86 -31.38
C ASP A 19 28.59 2.71 -30.40
N ASN A 20 27.44 2.20 -29.95
CA ASN A 20 26.47 2.93 -29.13
C ASN A 20 26.16 2.28 -27.76
N GLY A 21 26.84 1.18 -27.42
CA GLY A 21 26.52 0.35 -26.24
C GLY A 21 26.54 1.11 -24.92
N LEU A 22 27.42 2.11 -24.79
CA LEU A 22 27.47 2.99 -23.61
C LEU A 22 26.27 3.95 -23.55
N ALA A 23 25.79 4.45 -24.68
CA ALA A 23 24.62 5.33 -24.75
C ALA A 23 23.34 4.54 -24.47
N PHE A 24 23.22 3.34 -25.03
CA PHE A 24 22.11 2.41 -24.76
C PHE A 24 22.08 1.98 -23.29
N ALA A 25 23.23 1.64 -22.69
CA ALA A 25 23.31 1.29 -21.28
C ALA A 25 22.92 2.46 -20.35
N ARG A 26 23.29 3.70 -20.71
CA ARG A 26 22.89 4.92 -19.98
C ARG A 26 21.39 5.21 -20.11
N GLU A 27 20.81 5.03 -21.29
CA GLU A 27 19.37 5.20 -21.52
C GLU A 27 18.56 4.17 -20.73
N MET A 28 19.00 2.90 -20.74
CA MET A 28 18.34 1.84 -19.96
C MET A 28 18.50 2.04 -18.46
N ALA A 29 19.67 2.48 -17.98
CA ALA A 29 19.86 2.86 -16.59
C ALA A 29 18.97 4.05 -16.19
N GLY A 30 18.90 5.09 -17.02
CA GLY A 30 18.02 6.24 -16.78
C GLY A 30 16.53 5.89 -16.77
N ARG A 31 16.09 4.97 -17.65
CA ARG A 31 14.73 4.42 -17.62
C ARG A 31 14.47 3.62 -16.34
N HIS A 32 15.39 2.73 -15.98
CA HIS A 32 15.28 1.93 -14.77
C HIS A 32 15.24 2.81 -13.51
N ASP A 33 16.06 3.85 -13.44
CA ASP A 33 16.08 4.80 -12.32
C ASP A 33 14.79 5.64 -12.26
N ALA A 34 14.25 6.04 -13.41
CA ALA A 34 12.96 6.73 -13.49
C ALA A 34 11.79 5.81 -13.11
N ASP A 35 11.80 4.56 -13.57
CA ASP A 35 10.80 3.54 -13.24
C ASP A 35 10.84 3.22 -11.73
N MET A 36 12.02 3.04 -11.15
CA MET A 36 12.21 2.83 -9.71
C MET A 36 11.77 4.06 -8.89
N SER A 37 12.05 5.28 -9.38
CA SER A 37 11.60 6.52 -8.75
C SER A 37 10.08 6.64 -8.80
N ASN A 38 9.46 6.28 -9.92
CA ASN A 38 8.01 6.31 -10.10
C ASN A 38 7.30 5.22 -9.26
N GLU A 39 7.89 4.03 -9.15
CA GLU A 39 7.43 2.99 -8.22
C GLU A 39 7.52 3.44 -6.77
N GLY A 40 8.63 4.07 -6.37
CA GLY A 40 8.80 4.63 -5.03
C GLY A 40 7.74 5.69 -4.70
N ALA A 41 7.51 6.61 -5.63
CA ALA A 41 6.47 7.64 -5.51
C ALA A 41 5.06 7.04 -5.41
N SER A 42 4.77 6.02 -6.23
CA SER A 42 3.46 5.34 -6.20
C SER A 42 3.22 4.61 -4.88
N ARG A 43 4.24 3.95 -4.31
CA ARG A 43 4.15 3.30 -3.00
C ARG A 43 3.95 4.30 -1.88
N GLN A 44 4.68 5.41 -1.91
CA GLN A 44 4.54 6.47 -0.90
C GLN A 44 3.15 7.09 -0.97
N PHE A 45 2.67 7.43 -2.17
CA PHE A 45 1.33 7.97 -2.37
C PHE A 45 0.26 7.04 -1.81
N ARG A 46 0.35 5.73 -2.07
CA ARG A 46 -0.55 4.74 -1.48
C ARG A 46 -0.54 4.80 0.06
N ARG A 47 0.65 4.82 0.68
CA ARG A 47 0.77 4.92 2.14
C ARG A 47 0.18 6.22 2.68
N ASP A 48 0.33 7.32 1.95
CA ASP A 48 -0.25 8.60 2.34
C ASP A 48 -1.78 8.56 2.27
N MET A 49 -2.36 7.87 1.27
CA MET A 49 -3.82 7.69 1.18
C MET A 49 -4.37 6.78 2.29
N GLU A 50 -3.64 5.72 2.65
CA GLU A 50 -3.98 4.87 3.79
C GLU A 50 -3.99 5.69 5.10
N ARG A 51 -2.98 6.53 5.33
CA ARG A 51 -2.94 7.42 6.50
C ARG A 51 -4.03 8.49 6.48
N ALA A 52 -4.30 9.08 5.32
CA ALA A 52 -5.34 10.10 5.17
C ALA A 52 -6.72 9.52 5.47
N THR A 53 -7.04 8.33 4.94
CA THR A 53 -8.34 7.68 5.20
C THR A 53 -8.48 7.21 6.64
N ALA A 54 -7.40 6.76 7.29
CA ALA A 54 -7.41 6.49 8.74
C ALA A 54 -7.73 7.76 9.55
N ALA A 55 -7.08 8.88 9.25
CA ALA A 55 -7.34 10.17 9.91
C ALA A 55 -8.77 10.68 9.65
N PHE A 56 -9.33 10.46 8.45
CA PHE A 56 -10.72 10.78 8.18
C PHE A 56 -11.68 9.97 9.04
N ALA A 57 -11.40 8.69 9.26
CA ALA A 57 -12.20 7.82 10.13
C ALA A 57 -12.14 8.29 11.58
N GLU A 58 -10.95 8.66 12.06
CA GLU A 58 -10.74 9.26 13.38
C GLU A 58 -11.58 10.52 13.60
N LEU A 59 -11.70 11.37 12.57
CA LEU A 59 -12.52 12.57 12.59
C LEU A 59 -14.02 12.31 12.38
N GLY A 60 -14.44 11.04 12.30
CA GLY A 60 -15.83 10.65 12.15
C GLY A 60 -16.40 10.81 10.74
N ALA A 61 -15.55 10.89 9.70
CA ALA A 61 -16.03 10.92 8.33
C ALA A 61 -16.64 9.57 7.93
N ASP A 62 -17.83 9.60 7.33
CA ASP A 62 -18.40 8.42 6.70
C ASP A 62 -17.76 8.13 5.32
N LYS A 63 -18.13 7.00 4.73
CA LYS A 63 -17.58 6.55 3.45
C LYS A 63 -17.83 7.57 2.32
N GLN A 64 -19.02 8.17 2.27
CA GLN A 64 -19.34 9.18 1.26
C GLN A 64 -18.44 10.40 1.41
N LYS A 65 -18.23 10.85 2.65
CA LYS A 65 -17.37 11.98 2.96
C LYS A 65 -15.91 11.69 2.62
N MET A 66 -15.43 10.47 2.86
CA MET A 66 -14.09 10.06 2.46
C MET A 66 -13.89 10.12 0.95
N TYR A 67 -14.86 9.66 0.14
CA TYR A 67 -14.78 9.81 -1.32
C TYR A 67 -14.69 11.27 -1.74
N GLU A 68 -15.51 12.15 -1.17
CA GLU A 68 -15.46 13.59 -1.46
C GLU A 68 -14.08 14.19 -1.14
N LEU A 69 -13.51 13.81 0.02
CA LEU A 69 -12.20 14.31 0.46
C LEU A 69 -11.06 13.78 -0.41
N LEU A 70 -11.06 12.49 -0.74
CA LEU A 70 -10.07 11.87 -1.62
C LEU A 70 -10.10 12.50 -3.01
N ARG A 71 -11.28 12.70 -3.58
CA ARG A 71 -11.43 13.36 -4.87
C ARG A 71 -10.97 14.81 -4.83
N LYS A 72 -11.43 15.57 -3.84
CA LYS A 72 -11.17 17.02 -3.75
C LYS A 72 -9.70 17.35 -3.49
N TRP A 73 -9.04 16.63 -2.59
CA TRP A 73 -7.71 16.99 -2.10
C TRP A 73 -6.59 16.17 -2.72
N PHE A 74 -6.91 14.97 -3.23
CA PHE A 74 -5.91 14.03 -3.74
C PHE A 74 -6.17 13.60 -5.20
N GLY A 75 -7.24 14.08 -5.83
CA GLY A 75 -7.53 13.79 -7.24
C GLY A 75 -7.88 12.33 -7.52
N VAL A 76 -8.30 11.57 -6.50
CA VAL A 76 -8.71 10.17 -6.66
C VAL A 76 -10.15 10.14 -7.22
N ASP A 77 -10.27 10.00 -8.54
CA ASP A 77 -11.57 9.97 -9.24
C ASP A 77 -12.14 8.54 -9.39
N SER A 78 -11.30 7.49 -9.31
CA SER A 78 -11.78 6.10 -9.37
C SER A 78 -12.42 5.69 -8.05
N MET A 79 -13.65 5.19 -8.12
CA MET A 79 -14.33 4.60 -6.97
C MET A 79 -13.61 3.35 -6.47
N GLU A 80 -13.08 2.50 -7.36
CA GLU A 80 -12.34 1.30 -6.95
C GLU A 80 -11.04 1.66 -6.22
N GLU A 81 -10.33 2.68 -6.70
CA GLU A 81 -9.09 3.15 -6.07
C GLU A 81 -9.36 3.75 -4.68
N ALA A 82 -10.36 4.63 -4.59
CA ALA A 82 -10.78 5.19 -3.31
C ALA A 82 -11.27 4.09 -2.34
N ASP A 83 -11.99 3.08 -2.82
CA ASP A 83 -12.39 1.91 -2.03
C ASP A 83 -11.20 1.11 -1.51
N SER A 84 -10.14 0.98 -2.29
CA SER A 84 -8.90 0.36 -1.81
C SER A 84 -8.31 1.14 -0.64
N TYR A 85 -8.20 2.46 -0.77
CA TYR A 85 -7.61 3.28 0.30
C TYR A 85 -8.47 3.30 1.56
N ILE A 86 -9.79 3.45 1.43
CA ILE A 86 -10.72 3.42 2.56
C ILE A 86 -10.62 2.07 3.29
N ARG A 87 -10.55 0.96 2.55
CA ARG A 87 -10.42 -0.38 3.15
C ARG A 87 -9.12 -0.52 3.95
N ASP A 88 -8.01 -0.10 3.37
CA ASP A 88 -6.70 -0.28 3.98
C ASP A 88 -6.49 0.68 5.16
N GLY A 89 -6.82 1.97 4.99
CA GLY A 89 -6.64 2.97 6.04
C GLY A 89 -7.78 3.00 7.06
N ALA A 90 -8.98 3.35 6.63
CA ALA A 90 -10.12 3.56 7.52
C ALA A 90 -10.66 2.26 8.14
N GLN A 91 -10.68 1.16 7.37
CA GLN A 91 -11.30 -0.09 7.84
C GLN A 91 -10.31 -1.08 8.49
N PHE A 92 -9.01 -0.90 8.27
CA PHE A 92 -7.98 -1.81 8.78
C PHE A 92 -6.98 -1.10 9.71
N GLU A 93 -6.20 -0.14 9.21
CA GLU A 93 -5.16 0.52 10.00
C GLU A 93 -5.75 1.29 11.20
N TYR A 94 -6.78 2.10 10.97
CA TYR A 94 -7.42 2.89 12.04
C TYR A 94 -7.94 2.05 13.21
N PRO A 95 -8.82 1.04 13.01
CA PRO A 95 -9.30 0.22 14.13
C PRO A 95 -8.18 -0.62 14.78
N MET A 96 -7.11 -0.95 14.05
CA MET A 96 -5.94 -1.61 14.65
C MET A 96 -5.22 -0.67 15.62
N THR A 97 -4.93 0.56 15.21
CA THR A 97 -4.28 1.57 16.06
C THR A 97 -5.13 1.88 17.30
N LEU A 98 -6.43 2.09 17.09
CA LEU A 98 -7.39 2.37 18.16
C LEU A 98 -7.43 1.24 19.21
N LEU A 99 -7.42 -0.02 18.76
CA LEU A 99 -7.37 -1.18 19.66
C LEU A 99 -6.05 -1.25 20.43
N GLU A 100 -4.92 -0.99 19.77
CA GLU A 100 -3.61 -0.96 20.42
C GLU A 100 -3.54 0.11 21.51
N GLU A 101 -4.00 1.32 21.23
CA GLU A 101 -4.04 2.41 22.19
C GLU A 101 -4.95 2.08 23.38
N TYR A 102 -6.13 1.54 23.11
CA TYR A 102 -7.04 1.09 24.16
C TYR A 102 -6.42 0.03 25.06
N LEU A 103 -5.76 -0.99 24.49
CA LEU A 103 -5.09 -2.02 25.29
C LEU A 103 -3.95 -1.45 26.14
N LYS A 104 -3.19 -0.48 25.62
CA LYS A 104 -2.18 0.24 26.41
C LYS A 104 -2.82 0.99 27.57
N HIS A 105 -3.95 1.66 27.35
CA HIS A 105 -4.69 2.36 28.40
C HIS A 105 -5.23 1.40 29.48
N GLU A 106 -5.60 0.18 29.10
CA GLU A 106 -5.99 -0.90 30.01
C GLU A 106 -4.80 -1.54 30.76
N GLY A 107 -3.57 -1.07 30.51
CA GLY A 107 -2.36 -1.55 31.19
C GLY A 107 -1.70 -2.76 30.53
N TYR A 108 -2.01 -3.09 29.27
CA TYR A 108 -1.31 -4.14 28.55
C TYR A 108 0.10 -3.70 28.17
N GLU A 109 1.08 -4.55 28.44
CA GLU A 109 2.43 -4.37 27.94
C GLU A 109 2.52 -4.67 26.44
N THR A 110 3.53 -4.11 25.78
CA THR A 110 3.71 -4.23 24.31
C THR A 110 3.66 -5.70 23.84
N MET A 111 4.27 -6.61 24.59
CA MET A 111 4.28 -8.04 24.26
C MET A 111 2.90 -8.69 24.40
N ASP A 112 2.09 -8.27 25.37
CA ASP A 112 0.73 -8.78 25.55
C ASP A 112 -0.19 -8.29 24.44
N ILE A 113 0.00 -7.06 23.95
CA ILE A 113 -0.73 -6.52 22.80
C ILE A 113 -0.39 -7.31 21.52
N ILE A 114 0.90 -7.58 21.27
CA ILE A 114 1.34 -8.39 20.13
C ILE A 114 0.71 -9.79 20.21
N ARG A 115 0.76 -10.42 21.40
CA ARG A 115 0.16 -11.73 21.63
C ARG A 115 -1.35 -11.70 21.43
N PHE A 116 -2.05 -10.70 21.96
CA PHE A 116 -3.49 -10.52 21.78
C PHE A 116 -3.86 -10.44 20.30
N LYS A 117 -3.20 -9.57 19.53
CA LYS A 117 -3.48 -9.41 18.10
C LYS A 117 -3.30 -10.72 17.32
N ARG A 118 -2.25 -11.49 17.66
CA ARG A 118 -1.95 -12.78 17.04
C ARG A 118 -2.96 -13.85 17.45
N ASP A 119 -3.16 -14.05 18.74
CA ASP A 119 -3.98 -15.14 19.28
C ASP A 119 -5.46 -14.98 18.89
N HIS A 120 -5.92 -13.74 18.68
CA HIS A 120 -7.27 -13.43 18.22
C HIS A 120 -7.38 -13.17 16.70
N ASN A 121 -6.28 -13.33 15.93
CA ASN A 121 -6.23 -13.09 14.48
C ASN A 121 -6.84 -11.75 14.06
N VAL A 122 -6.58 -10.69 14.84
CA VAL A 122 -7.27 -9.39 14.71
C VAL A 122 -7.15 -8.83 13.28
N ALA A 123 -5.95 -8.88 12.71
CA ALA A 123 -5.70 -8.39 11.36
C ALA A 123 -6.53 -9.11 10.29
N GLU A 124 -6.56 -10.44 10.32
CA GLU A 124 -7.34 -11.23 9.36
C GLU A 124 -8.84 -11.00 9.52
N ARG A 125 -9.31 -10.82 10.76
CA ARG A 125 -10.72 -10.54 11.02
C ARG A 125 -11.14 -9.18 10.50
N LEU A 126 -10.35 -8.13 10.76
CA LEU A 126 -10.61 -6.78 10.22
C LEU A 126 -10.65 -6.77 8.69
N ARG A 127 -9.77 -7.54 8.02
CA ARG A 127 -9.77 -7.65 6.55
C ARG A 127 -10.99 -8.36 5.98
N ARG A 128 -11.55 -9.33 6.70
CA ARG A 128 -12.67 -10.16 6.23
C ARG A 128 -14.03 -9.57 6.56
N ASP A 129 -14.13 -8.86 7.68
CA ASP A 129 -15.37 -8.31 8.19
C ASP A 129 -15.25 -6.79 8.39
N PRO A 130 -15.62 -6.00 7.36
CA PRO A 130 -15.60 -4.54 7.43
C PRO A 130 -16.47 -3.97 8.56
N SER A 131 -17.47 -4.70 9.05
CA SER A 131 -18.34 -4.19 10.12
C SER A 131 -17.58 -3.97 11.43
N LEU A 132 -16.47 -4.68 11.62
CA LEU A 132 -15.59 -4.53 12.79
C LEU A 132 -14.95 -3.14 12.88
N SER A 133 -14.76 -2.45 11.74
CA SER A 133 -14.16 -1.11 11.71
C SER A 133 -15.04 -0.02 12.33
N SER A 134 -16.35 -0.26 12.44
CA SER A 134 -17.30 0.67 13.05
C SER A 134 -17.46 0.51 14.57
N LEU A 135 -16.79 -0.49 15.16
CA LEU A 135 -16.87 -0.75 16.60
C LEU A 135 -15.98 0.23 17.38
N THR A 136 -16.40 0.54 18.61
CA THR A 136 -15.50 1.19 19.58
C THR A 136 -14.34 0.24 19.94
N PRO A 137 -13.22 0.71 20.50
CA PRO A 137 -12.08 -0.19 20.75
C PRO A 137 -12.41 -1.24 21.81
N GLU A 138 -13.22 -0.86 22.81
CA GLU A 138 -13.75 -1.79 23.81
C GLU A 138 -14.62 -2.88 23.16
N GLN A 139 -15.58 -2.49 22.31
CA GLN A 139 -16.44 -3.42 21.58
C GLN A 139 -15.64 -4.32 20.65
N LEU A 140 -14.62 -3.77 19.99
CA LEU A 140 -13.72 -4.51 19.12
C LEU A 140 -12.96 -5.56 19.93
N LYS A 141 -12.38 -5.19 21.08
CA LYS A 141 -11.73 -6.14 22.01
C LYS A 141 -12.69 -7.26 22.42
N GLN A 142 -13.88 -6.92 22.91
CA GLN A 142 -14.89 -7.91 23.32
C GLN A 142 -15.24 -8.86 22.18
N ARG A 143 -15.42 -8.33 20.96
CA ARG A 143 -15.70 -9.13 19.76
C ARG A 143 -14.53 -10.04 19.39
N MET A 144 -13.29 -9.60 19.62
CA MET A 144 -12.10 -10.43 19.41
C MET A 144 -12.06 -11.63 20.37
N GLU A 145 -12.51 -11.44 21.61
CA GLU A 145 -12.52 -12.44 22.67
C GLU A 145 -13.70 -13.44 22.57
N GLN A 146 -14.84 -13.04 21.99
CA GLN A 146 -16.06 -13.85 21.91
C GLN A 146 -16.04 -15.03 20.90
N ASN A 147 -15.11 -15.05 19.94
CA ASN A 147 -15.04 -16.10 18.91
C ASN A 147 -13.84 -17.03 19.12
N LYS A 148 -13.84 -17.78 20.23
CA LYS A 148 -12.93 -18.93 20.45
C LYS A 148 -13.61 -20.24 20.06
#